data_AF-A0A950QM21-F1
#
_entry.id   AF-A0A950QM21-F1
#
_cell.length_a   1.000
_cell.length_b   1.000
_cell.length_c   1.000
_cell.angle_alpha   90.00
_cell.angle_beta   90.00
_cell.angle_gamma   90.00
#
_symmetry.space_group_name_H-M   'P 1'
#
loop_
_entity.id
_entity.type
_entity.pdbx_description
1 polymer ?
#
loop_
_entity_poly.entity_id
_entity_poly.type
_entity_poly.pdbx_seq_one_letter_code
_entity_poly.pdbx_strand_id
1 'polypeptide(L)'
;AGAERVVSIVGTDEVDLNRNHISWVSPLGRALMKSAAGDCVVLQAPGGTEYLTVLEVCYERISVEPFREPPGSEVSPKGISRRRQST
;
A
#
# COMPACT_ATOMS: atom_id res chain seq x y z
N ALA A 1 14.36 -2.85 -27.04
CA ALA A 1 14.70 -2.36 -25.68
C ALA A 1 13.46 -2.52 -24.80
N GLY A 2 13.61 -3.00 -23.57
CA GLY A 2 12.50 -3.10 -22.62
C GLY A 2 12.09 -1.73 -22.08
N ALA A 3 10.92 -1.62 -21.47
CA ALA A 3 10.47 -0.42 -20.78
C ALA A 3 10.68 -0.58 -19.27
N GLU A 4 11.31 0.42 -18.65
CA GLU A 4 11.49 0.49 -17.20
C GLU A 4 10.47 1.45 -16.61
N ARG A 5 9.93 1.10 -15.43
CA ARG A 5 8.96 1.93 -14.71
C ARG A 5 9.18 1.80 -13.22
N VAL A 6 9.06 2.92 -12.52
CA VAL A 6 9.03 2.98 -11.07
C VAL A 6 7.58 3.14 -10.63
N VAL A 7 7.15 2.30 -9.68
CA VAL A 7 5.81 2.33 -9.10
C VAL A 7 5.91 2.27 -7.59
N SER A 8 4.96 2.91 -6.91
CA SER A 8 4.82 2.82 -5.45
C SER A 8 3.58 1.99 -5.13
N ILE A 9 3.76 0.97 -4.30
CA ILE A 9 2.63 0.13 -3.87
C ILE A 9 1.96 0.79 -2.66
N VAL A 10 0.67 1.11 -2.80
CA VAL A 10 -0.16 1.82 -1.82
C VAL A 10 -1.40 1.00 -1.45
N GLY A 11 -2.16 1.48 -0.47
CA GLY A 11 -3.50 0.98 -0.15
C GLY A 11 -4.50 1.24 -1.28
N THR A 12 -5.74 0.77 -1.11
CA THR A 12 -6.80 0.92 -2.12
C THR A 12 -7.33 2.35 -2.23
N ASP A 13 -7.29 3.09 -1.12
CA ASP A 13 -7.84 4.45 -1.05
C ASP A 13 -6.83 5.50 -1.54
N GLU A 14 -5.54 5.15 -1.62
CA GLU A 14 -4.44 6.06 -1.97
C GLU A 14 -3.92 5.92 -3.41
N VAL A 15 -4.64 5.19 -4.27
CA VAL A 15 -4.26 4.95 -5.67
C VAL A 15 -4.30 6.23 -6.51
N ASP A 16 -3.23 6.49 -7.25
CA ASP A 16 -3.13 7.58 -8.22
C ASP A 16 -2.15 7.18 -9.35
N LEU A 17 -2.70 6.85 -10.52
CA LEU A 17 -1.91 6.42 -11.67
C LEU A 17 -1.06 7.53 -12.28
N ASN A 18 -1.43 8.80 -12.09
CA ASN A 18 -0.60 9.93 -12.55
C ASN A 18 0.69 10.03 -11.73
N ARG A 19 0.69 9.49 -10.51
CA ARG A 19 1.84 9.44 -9.59
C ARG A 19 2.52 8.06 -9.56
N ASN A 20 2.12 7.13 -10.43
CA ASN A 20 2.57 5.73 -10.41
C ASN A 20 2.28 5.01 -9.07
N HIS A 21 1.25 5.44 -8.35
CA HIS A 21 0.78 4.75 -7.16
C HIS A 21 -0.19 3.64 -7.57
N ILE A 22 0.16 2.39 -7.28
CA ILE A 22 -0.64 1.21 -7.61
C ILE A 22 -1.13 0.53 -6.34
N SER A 23 -2.35 0.00 -6.37
CA SER A 23 -2.86 -0.76 -5.24
C SER A 23 -2.14 -2.10 -5.10
N TRP A 24 -1.86 -2.50 -3.86
CA TRP A 24 -1.35 -3.84 -3.54
C TRP A 24 -2.27 -5.00 -4.00
N VAL A 25 -3.58 -4.75 -4.18
CA VAL A 25 -4.52 -5.78 -4.69
C VAL A 25 -4.54 -5.90 -6.22
N SER A 26 -3.94 -4.96 -6.94
CA SER A 26 -3.87 -5.00 -8.41
C SER A 26 -3.05 -6.20 -8.91
N PRO A 27 -3.26 -6.67 -10.16
CA PRO A 27 -2.45 -7.76 -10.72
C PRO A 27 -0.94 -7.48 -10.66
N LEU A 28 -0.53 -6.23 -10.92
CA LEU A 28 0.87 -5.80 -10.82
C LEU A 28 1.36 -5.77 -9.37
N GLY A 29 0.59 -5.16 -8.46
CA GLY A 29 0.95 -5.12 -7.04
C GLY A 29 1.11 -6.52 -6.44
N ARG A 30 0.18 -7.44 -6.77
CA ARG A 30 0.25 -8.84 -6.35
C ARG A 30 1.44 -9.59 -6.94
N ALA A 31 1.81 -9.31 -8.19
CA ALA A 31 2.96 -9.93 -8.84
C ALA A 31 4.29 -9.47 -8.22
N LEU A 32 4.36 -8.22 -7.77
CA LEU A 32 5.56 -7.63 -7.12
C LEU A 32 5.67 -7.92 -5.61
N MET A 33 4.59 -8.39 -4.98
CA MET A 33 4.61 -8.67 -3.55
C MET A 33 5.60 -9.77 -3.20
N LYS A 34 6.39 -9.53 -2.14
CA LYS A 34 7.45 -10.41 -1.62
C LYS A 34 8.66 -10.58 -2.55
N SER A 35 8.73 -9.84 -3.65
CA SER A 35 9.90 -9.83 -4.53
C SER A 35 10.99 -8.91 -4.00
N ALA A 36 12.23 -9.22 -4.37
CA ALA A 36 13.41 -8.41 -4.12
C ALA A 36 14.09 -8.00 -5.44
N ALA A 37 15.04 -7.08 -5.35
CA ALA A 37 15.86 -6.69 -6.50
C ALA A 37 16.58 -7.93 -7.09
N GLY A 38 16.52 -8.08 -8.41
CA GLY A 38 17.01 -9.24 -9.16
C GLY A 38 15.98 -10.32 -9.43
N ASP A 39 14.81 -10.29 -8.79
CA ASP A 39 13.77 -11.30 -9.01
C ASP A 39 13.06 -11.12 -10.36
N CYS A 40 12.70 -12.24 -10.97
CA CYS A 40 11.82 -12.28 -12.14
C CYS A 40 10.40 -12.66 -11.71
N VAL A 41 9.43 -11.81 -12.02
CA VAL A 41 8.02 -12.03 -11.70
C VAL A 41 7.18 -12.15 -12.96
N VAL A 42 6.06 -12.86 -12.86
CA VAL A 42 5.12 -13.03 -13.96
C VAL A 42 3.88 -12.19 -13.68
N LEU A 43 3.64 -11.19 -14.52
CA LEU A 43 2.44 -10.37 -14.50
C LEU A 43 1.37 -11.03 -15.36
N GLN A 44 0.25 -11.40 -14.73
CA GLN A 44 -0.95 -11.86 -15.43
C GLN A 44 -1.93 -10.70 -15.56
N ALA A 45 -1.93 -10.03 -16.71
CA ALA A 45 -2.84 -8.93 -17.01
C ALA A 45 -3.96 -9.39 -17.98
N PRO A 46 -5.11 -8.69 -18.02
CA PRO A 46 -6.16 -9.00 -19.00
C PRO A 46 -5.67 -8.98 -20.47
N GLY A 47 -4.65 -8.19 -20.77
CA GLY A 47 -4.05 -8.10 -22.11
C GLY A 47 -3.00 -9.18 -22.43
N GLY A 48 -2.67 -10.05 -21.48
CA GLY A 48 -1.67 -11.10 -21.65
C GLY A 48 -0.75 -11.28 -20.45
N THR A 49 0.18 -12.21 -20.60
CA THR A 49 1.24 -12.47 -19.63
C THR A 49 2.49 -11.67 -19.97
N GLU A 50 3.04 -10.96 -18.99
CA GLU A 50 4.32 -10.25 -19.11
C GLU A 50 5.32 -10.78 -18.08
N TYR A 51 6.60 -10.79 -18.46
CA TYR A 51 7.71 -11.12 -17.57
C TYR A 51 8.43 -9.84 -17.18
N LEU A 52 8.54 -9.59 -15.88
CA LEU A 52 9.16 -8.38 -15.34
C LEU A 52 10.37 -8.78 -14.49
N THR A 53 11.41 -7.95 -14.54
CA THR A 53 12.55 -8.05 -13.64
C THR A 53 12.49 -6.90 -12.66
N VAL A 54 12.55 -7.20 -11.36
CA VAL A 54 12.60 -6.18 -10.31
C VAL A 54 14.02 -5.64 -10.26
N LEU A 55 14.20 -4.37 -10.64
CA LEU A 55 15.53 -3.76 -10.66
C LEU A 55 15.96 -3.28 -9.27
N GLU A 56 15.02 -2.70 -8.52
CA GLU A 56 15.28 -2.10 -7.20
C GLU A 56 14.01 -2.12 -6.33
N VAL A 57 14.20 -2.11 -5.01
CA VAL A 57 13.12 -1.92 -4.02
C VAL A 57 13.55 -0.87 -3.01
N CYS A 58 12.83 0.24 -2.94
CA CYS A 58 13.08 1.34 -2.01
C CYS A 58 11.93 1.49 -1.02
N TYR A 59 12.25 1.74 0.25
CA TYR A 59 11.26 2.05 1.28
C TYR A 59 11.25 3.56 1.53
N GLU A 60 10.26 4.24 0.94
CA GLU A 60 10.12 5.68 1.04
C GLU A 60 8.79 6.08 1.69
N ARG A 61 8.76 7.29 2.27
CA ARG A 61 7.52 7.86 2.80
C ARG A 61 6.69 8.41 1.65
N ILE A 62 5.50 7.84 1.44
CA ILE A 62 4.53 8.33 0.46
C ILE A 62 3.67 9.41 1.10
N SER A 63 3.68 10.62 0.54
CA SER A 63 2.77 11.70 0.95
C SER A 63 1.36 11.43 0.43
N VAL A 64 0.47 11.09 1.37
CA VAL A 64 -0.97 10.88 1.16
C VAL A 64 -1.77 11.83 2.04
N GLU A 65 -3.04 12.03 1.69
CA GLU A 65 -3.94 12.81 2.54
C GLU A 65 -4.08 12.17 3.92
N PRO A 66 -4.06 12.96 5.01
CA PRO A 66 -4.26 12.41 6.35
C PRO A 66 -5.63 11.76 6.47
N PHE A 67 -5.66 10.60 7.14
CA PHE A 67 -6.91 9.96 7.52
C PHE A 67 -7.80 10.95 8.29
N ARG A 68 -9.07 11.01 7.90
CA ARG A 68 -10.11 11.79 8.60
C ARG A 68 -11.09 10.81 9.21
N GLU A 69 -11.36 10.98 10.50
CA GLU A 69 -12.40 10.20 11.16
C GLU A 69 -13.75 10.48 10.49
N PRO A 70 -14.47 9.43 10.06
CA PRO A 70 -15.83 9.59 9.58
C PRO A 70 -16.72 10.18 10.68
N PRO A 71 -17.70 11.03 10.34
CA PRO A 71 -18.65 11.54 11.31
C PRO A 71 -19.38 10.38 12.00
N GLY A 72 -19.42 10.38 13.34
CA GLY A 72 -20.00 9.30 14.16
C GLY A 72 -19.03 8.20 14.60
N SER A 73 -17.75 8.25 14.20
CA SER A 73 -16.67 7.39 14.73
C SER A 73 -15.87 8.04 15.87
N GLU A 74 -16.34 9.16 16.42
CA GLU A 74 -15.68 9.84 17.53
C GLU A 74 -15.47 8.88 18.71
N VAL A 75 -14.21 8.68 19.08
CA VAL A 75 -13.82 7.90 20.26
C VAL A 75 -14.52 8.44 21.50
N SER A 76 -15.52 7.70 21.99
CA SER A 76 -16.18 8.01 23.27
C SER A 76 -15.12 8.01 24.37
N PRO A 77 -14.95 9.09 25.15
CA PRO A 77 -14.00 9.12 26.25
C PRO A 77 -14.58 8.26 27.37
N LYS A 78 -14.36 6.94 27.31
CA LYS A 78 -14.77 6.05 28.39
C LYS A 78 -13.84 6.32 29.57
N GLY A 79 -14.30 7.16 30.49
CA GLY A 79 -13.57 7.59 31.68
C GLY A 79 -13.00 6.39 32.44
N ILE A 80 -11.69 6.43 32.67
CA ILE A 80 -11.00 5.58 33.65
C ILE A 80 -11.49 6.01 35.04
N SER A 81 -12.61 5.47 35.48
CA SER A 81 -12.97 5.47 36.90
C SER A 81 -12.18 4.35 37.59
N ARG A 82 -10.89 4.60 37.84
CA ARG A 82 -10.07 3.75 38.71
C ARG A 82 -10.58 3.94 40.13
N ARG A 83 -11.55 3.12 40.54
CA ARG A 83 -12.08 3.07 41.91
C ARG A 83 -10.95 2.68 42.85
N ARG A 84 -10.33 3.67 43.49
CA ARG A 84 -9.46 3.48 44.65
C ARG A 84 -10.35 2.97 45.78
N GLN A 85 -10.23 1.70 46.12
CA GLN A 85 -10.70 1.22 47.42
C GLN A 85 -9.52 1.31 48.38
N SER A 86 -9.61 2.31 49.26
CA SER A 86 -8.90 2.38 50.54
C SER A 86 -9.73 1.65 51.60
N THR A 87 -9.01 1.22 52.63
CA THR A 87 -9.44 0.66 53.92
C THR A 87 -9.50 -0.85 53.98
#